data_AF-A0A354GF48-F1
#
_entry.id   AF-A0A354GF48-F1
#
_cell.length_a   1.000
_cell.length_b   1.000
_cell.length_c   1.000
_cell.angle_alpha   90.00
_cell.angle_beta   90.00
_cell.angle_gamma   90.00
#
_symmetry.space_group_name_H-M   'P 1'
#
loop_
_entity.id
_entity.type
_entity.pdbx_description
1 polymer ?
#
loop_
_entity_poly.entity_id
_entity_poly.type
_entity_poly.pdbx_seq_one_letter_code
_entity_poly.pdbx_strand_id
1 'polypeptide(L)'
;NRNTFKGAEIFKISAHGAYFNSNNGPGWEVGGDISLEVPRFVAPFNLHKLVPKRMFPKTNFHGGISLQKNIGLDRQNLNIGVDYKWKFNAT
;
A
#
# COMPACT_ATOMS: atom_id res chain seq x y z
N ASN A 1 20.88 18.59 1.71
CA ASN A 1 20.16 17.30 1.57
C ASN A 1 20.20 16.51 2.86
N ARG A 2 19.19 16.71 3.73
CA ARG A 2 19.13 16.04 5.04
C ARG A 2 17.92 15.10 5.03
N ASN A 3 18.22 13.81 5.07
CA ASN A 3 17.26 12.72 5.15
C ASN A 3 16.62 12.76 6.56
N THR A 4 15.34 13.13 6.63
CA THR A 4 14.61 13.28 7.91
C THR A 4 14.10 11.94 8.46
N PHE A 5 14.21 10.86 7.69
CA PHE A 5 13.84 9.51 8.11
C PHE A 5 15.11 8.67 8.36
N LYS A 6 15.34 8.31 9.64
CA LYS A 6 16.47 7.46 10.09
C LYS A 6 16.33 5.99 9.67
N GLY A 7 15.22 5.60 9.04
CA GLY A 7 15.03 4.37 8.29
C GLY A 7 14.29 4.74 7.00
N ALA A 8 14.63 4.17 5.85
CA ALA A 8 14.06 4.53 4.54
C ALA A 8 12.59 4.08 4.37
N GLU A 9 11.76 4.33 5.38
CA GLU A 9 10.34 4.08 5.44
C GLU A 9 9.63 5.09 4.55
N ILE A 10 8.89 4.60 3.57
CA ILE A 10 8.17 5.43 2.60
C ILE A 10 6.69 5.19 2.84
N PHE A 11 6.04 6.18 3.46
CA PHE A 11 4.60 6.22 3.60
C PHE A 11 4.01 7.08 2.48
N LYS A 12 3.06 6.50 1.73
CA LYS A 12 2.33 7.14 0.64
C LYS A 12 0.86 7.10 0.97
N ILE A 13 0.21 8.26 0.89
CA ILE A 13 -1.24 8.37 0.92
C ILE A 13 -1.65 9.04 -0.39
N SER A 14 -2.64 8.47 -1.05
CA SER A 14 -3.26 8.99 -2.25
C SER A 14 -4.76 9.02 -2.06
N ALA A 15 -5.43 10.04 -2.57
CA ALA A 15 -6.87 10.10 -2.64
C ALA A 15 -7.25 10.42 -4.08
N HIS A 16 -8.30 9.77 -4.58
CA HIS A 16 -8.80 9.94 -5.93
C HIS A 16 -10.32 10.11 -5.89
N GLY A 17 -10.83 10.92 -6.80
CA GLY A 17 -12.27 11.15 -6.92
C GLY A 17 -12.61 11.61 -8.33
N ALA A 18 -13.75 11.15 -8.82
CA ALA A 18 -14.25 11.47 -10.15
C ALA A 18 -15.76 11.68 -10.12
N TYR A 19 -16.23 12.59 -10.95
CA TYR A 19 -17.65 12.84 -11.18
C TYR A 19 -17.94 12.64 -12.65
N PHE A 20 -18.99 11.89 -12.96
CA PHE A 20 -19.35 11.54 -14.33
C PHE A 20 -20.87 11.42 -14.45
N ASN A 21 -21.38 11.63 -15.67
CA ASN A 21 -22.80 11.48 -15.94
C ASN A 21 -23.06 10.09 -16.53
N SER A 22 -23.84 9.27 -15.83
CA SER A 22 -24.22 7.92 -16.26
C SER A 22 -25.59 7.95 -16.95
N ASN A 23 -25.93 6.91 -17.71
CA ASN A 23 -27.22 6.82 -18.41
C ASN A 23 -28.44 6.81 -17.46
N ASN A 24 -28.22 6.43 -16.19
CA ASN A 24 -29.25 6.39 -15.13
C ASN A 24 -29.16 7.57 -14.14
N GLY A 25 -28.35 8.60 -14.42
CA GLY A 25 -28.21 9.79 -13.58
C GLY A 25 -26.76 10.13 -13.19
N PRO A 26 -26.56 11.16 -12.36
CA PRO A 26 -25.23 11.56 -11.91
C PRO A 26 -24.57 10.45 -11.08
N GLY A 27 -23.33 10.13 -11.45
CA GLY A 27 -22.49 9.15 -10.79
C GLY A 27 -21.22 9.78 -10.25
N TRP A 28 -20.68 9.18 -9.20
CA TRP A 28 -19.45 9.63 -8.58
C TRP A 28 -18.62 8.44 -8.10
N GLU A 29 -17.33 8.67 -8.08
CA GLU A 29 -16.32 7.77 -7.54
C GLU A 29 -15.48 8.53 -6.54
N VAL A 30 -15.21 7.89 -5.41
CA VAL A 30 -14.24 8.37 -4.42
C VAL A 30 -13.45 7.19 -3.90
N GLY A 31 -12.16 7.37 -3.72
CA GLY A 31 -11.31 6.36 -3.13
C GLY A 31 -10.06 6.94 -2.52
N GLY A 32 -9.44 6.14 -1.67
CA GLY A 32 -8.22 6.47 -0.97
C GLY A 32 -7.32 5.26 -0.91
N ASP A 33 -6.06 5.45 -1.23
CA ASP A 33 -5.01 4.45 -1.19
C ASP A 33 -3.95 4.86 -0.20
N ILE A 34 -3.50 3.91 0.59
CA ILE A 34 -2.39 4.02 1.52
C ILE A 34 -1.36 2.95 1.18
N SER A 35 -0.09 3.29 1.24
CA SER A 35 1.00 2.35 1.04
C SER A 35 2.15 2.69 1.98
N LEU A 36 2.60 1.70 2.74
CA LEU A 36 3.72 1.82 3.66
C LEU A 36 4.82 0.84 3.23
N GLU A 37 5.91 1.36 2.68
CA GLU A 37 7.11 0.60 2.36
C GLU A 37 8.09 0.72 3.53
N VAL A 38 8.36 -0.41 4.19
CA VAL A 38 9.33 -0.51 5.27
C VAL A 38 10.56 -1.29 4.76
N PRO A 39 11.75 -0.66 4.70
CA PRO A 39 12.98 -1.26 4.19
C PRO A 39 13.68 -2.16 5.23
N ARG A 40 12.99 -2.46 6.33
CA ARG A 40 13.44 -3.36 7.40
C ARG A 40 12.34 -4.39 7.63
N PHE A 41 12.74 -5.61 8.02
CA PHE A 41 11.79 -6.64 8.39
C PHE A 41 11.07 -6.23 9.67
N VAL A 42 9.82 -5.77 9.56
CA VAL A 42 8.95 -5.54 10.71
C VAL A 42 8.21 -6.86 10.96
N ALA A 43 8.84 -7.76 11.71
CA ALA A 43 8.13 -8.91 12.25
C ALA A 43 7.52 -8.53 13.61
N PRO A 44 6.24 -8.86 13.88
CA PRO A 44 5.62 -8.61 15.19
C PRO A 44 6.26 -9.43 16.33
N PHE A 45 7.03 -10.46 15.98
CA PHE A 45 7.79 -11.29 16.91
C PHE A 45 9.28 -11.08 16.64
N ASN A 46 10.06 -11.08 17.71
CA ASN A 46 11.48 -10.72 17.81
C ASN A 46 12.44 -11.65 16.99
N LEU A 47 12.16 -11.87 15.70
CA LEU A 47 12.87 -12.76 14.76
C LEU A 47 14.17 -12.16 14.21
N HIS A 48 14.69 -11.09 14.83
CA HIS A 48 16.01 -10.53 14.48
C HIS A 48 17.14 -11.58 14.53
N LYS A 49 16.97 -12.69 15.25
CA LYS A 49 17.95 -13.78 15.36
C LYS A 49 17.87 -14.84 14.24
N LEU A 50 16.76 -14.92 13.52
CA LEU A 50 16.52 -15.94 12.48
C LEU A 50 16.81 -15.43 11.06
N VAL A 51 16.86 -14.11 10.86
CA VAL A 51 17.17 -13.51 9.56
C VAL A 51 18.69 -13.27 9.47
N PRO A 52 19.41 -13.93 8.53
CA PRO A 52 20.83 -13.67 8.32
C PRO A 52 21.07 -12.19 8.02
N LYS A 53 22.08 -11.57 8.64
CA LYS A 53 22.51 -10.17 8.41
C LYS A 53 22.82 -9.81 6.94
N ARG A 54 22.80 -10.79 6.03
CA ARG A 54 23.05 -10.66 4.58
C ARG A 54 21.78 -10.46 3.74
N MET A 55 20.59 -10.54 4.35
CA MET A 55 19.33 -10.32 3.63
C MET A 55 18.87 -8.87 3.77
N PHE A 56 18.39 -8.28 2.67
CA PHE A 56 17.68 -7.00 2.66
C PHE A 56 16.17 -7.24 2.45
N PRO A 57 15.45 -7.73 3.47
CA PRO A 57 14.01 -7.91 3.36
C PRO A 57 13.32 -6.55 3.28
N LYS A 58 12.48 -6.38 2.25
CA LYS A 58 11.57 -5.25 2.13
C LYS A 58 10.15 -5.74 2.36
N THR A 59 9.42 -5.05 3.21
CA THR A 59 8.00 -5.29 3.43
C THR A 59 7.21 -4.09 2.95
N ASN A 60 6.31 -4.30 2.00
CA ASN A 60 5.40 -3.27 1.53
C ASN A 60 3.99 -3.65 1.97
N PHE A 61 3.34 -2.77 2.71
CA PHE A 61 1.92 -2.85 3.00
C PHE A 61 1.19 -1.92 2.06
N HIS A 62 0.13 -2.38 1.43
CA HIS A 62 -0.76 -1.52 0.65
C HIS A 62 -2.21 -1.79 1.06
N GLY A 63 -3.00 -0.72 1.09
CA GLY A 63 -4.43 -0.78 1.36
C GLY A 63 -5.11 0.30 0.54
N GLY A 64 -6.24 0.00 -0.07
CA GLY A 64 -7.01 0.93 -0.86
C GLY A 64 -8.48 0.67 -0.69
N ILE A 65 -9.27 1.73 -0.58
CA ILE A 65 -10.72 1.66 -0.58
C ILE A 65 -11.23 2.55 -1.71
N SER A 66 -12.16 2.04 -2.51
CA SER A 66 -12.86 2.85 -3.50
C SER A 66 -14.35 2.54 -3.52
N LEU A 67 -15.13 3.60 -3.64
CA LEU A 67 -16.59 3.60 -3.64
C LEU A 67 -17.04 4.27 -4.93
N GLN A 68 -17.85 3.55 -5.70
CA GLN A 68 -18.43 3.99 -6.96
C GLN A 68 -19.95 3.88 -6.86
N LYS A 69 -20.64 4.98 -7.16
CA LYS A 69 -22.11 5.08 -7.15
C LYS A 69 -22.63 5.23 -8.58
N ASN A 70 -23.71 4.52 -8.91
CA ASN A 70 -24.47 4.68 -10.18
C ASN A 70 -23.71 4.37 -11.49
N ILE A 71 -22.63 3.57 -11.45
CA ILE A 71 -22.00 2.96 -12.65
C ILE A 71 -22.61 1.55 -12.84
N GLY A 72 -23.89 1.47 -13.18
CA GLY A 72 -24.60 0.20 -13.40
C GLY A 72 -25.15 -0.50 -12.13
N LEU A 73 -24.45 -0.42 -10.99
CA LEU A 73 -24.91 -0.75 -9.62
C LEU A 73 -23.92 -0.14 -8.61
N ASP A 74 -24.27 -0.04 -7.33
CA ASP A 74 -23.33 0.44 -6.30
C ASP A 74 -22.14 -0.53 -6.15
N ARG A 75 -20.92 -0.04 -6.35
CA ARG A 75 -19.70 -0.83 -6.30
C ARG A 75 -18.79 -0.33 -5.19
N GLN A 76 -18.44 -1.22 -4.28
CA GLN A 76 -17.54 -0.95 -3.15
C GLN A 76 -16.36 -1.91 -3.27
N ASN A 77 -15.15 -1.36 -3.37
CA ASN A 77 -13.92 -2.13 -3.51
C ASN A 77 -13.03 -1.87 -2.30
N LEU A 78 -12.60 -2.93 -1.64
CA LEU A 78 -11.64 -2.90 -0.55
C LEU A 78 -10.46 -3.77 -0.97
N ASN A 79 -9.29 -3.17 -1.09
CA ASN A 79 -8.05 -3.83 -1.44
C ASN A 79 -7.10 -3.75 -0.23
N ILE A 80 -6.62 -4.89 0.25
CA ILE A 80 -5.64 -4.96 1.34
C ILE A 80 -4.62 -6.02 0.95
N GLY A 81 -3.33 -5.68 1.00
CA GLY A 81 -2.28 -6.62 0.63
C GLY A 81 -0.96 -6.30 1.31
N VAL A 82 -0.15 -7.35 1.41
CA VAL A 82 1.18 -7.29 2.01
C VAL A 82 2.14 -8.00 1.07
N ASP A 83 3.11 -7.25 0.55
CA ASP A 83 4.18 -7.78 -0.28
C ASP A 83 5.46 -7.95 0.55
N TYR A 84 6.03 -9.15 0.54
CA TYR A 84 7.35 -9.42 1.11
C TYR A 84 8.33 -9.69 -0.03
N LYS A 85 9.36 -8.85 -0.18
CA LYS A 85 10.43 -9.03 -1.17
C LYS A 85 11.74 -9.35 -0.48
N TRP A 86 12.24 -10.56 -0.72
CA TRP A 86 13.49 -11.05 -0.14
C TRP A 86 14.51 -11.18 -1.27
N LYS A 87 15.53 -10.32 -1.28
CA LYS A 87 16.68 -10.44 -2.19
C LYS A 87 17.84 -11.12 -1.46
N PHE A 88 18.19 -12.32 -1.91
CA PHE A 88 19.40 -13.00 -1.51
C PHE A 88 20.56 -12.54 -2.40
N ASN A 89 21.64 -12.03 -1.82
CA ASN A 89 22.87 -11.79 -2.55
C ASN A 89 23.79 -13.00 -2.35
N ALA A 90 23.87 -13.86 -3.36
CA ALA A 90 24.81 -14.97 -3.40
C ALA A 90 26.17 -14.41 -3.85
N THR A 91 27.05 -14.12 -2.89
CA THR A 91 28.50 -14.00 -3.13
C THR A 91 29.18 -15.17 -2.46
#